data_AF-A0A1E8PQK4-F1
#
_entry.id   AF-A0A1E8PQK4-F1
#
_cell.length_a   1.000
_cell.length_b   1.000
_cell.length_c   1.000
_cell.angle_alpha   90.00
_cell.angle_beta   90.00
_cell.angle_gamma   90.00
#
_symmetry.space_group_name_H-M   'P 1'
#
loop_
_entity.id
_entity.type
_entity.pdbx_description
1 polymer ?
#
loop_
_entity_poly.entity_id
_entity_poly.type
_entity_poly.pdbx_seq_one_letter_code
_entity_poly.pdbx_strand_id
1 'polypeptide(L)'
;MNKGTIAIAVLVGFTSPAQAEPVALNVGELFTQARATLYADGWRADPLAHLATGEYMGLDRQLVQSGYAEVDYCSVGESFCVLQYTKGKACLRLHTQGEQIHSMKVERWSSDCREPRAGEGENLLPGDVRYIAQWRNDCENFGQCKGLDGFLLTLKKKYARDPAVMKVLRSYKKPVEVNRRSRN
;
A
#
# COMPACT_ATOMS: atom_id res chain seq x y z
N MET A 1 -8.42 -59.37 44.78
CA MET A 1 -8.74 -57.94 44.90
C MET A 1 -7.67 -57.15 44.16
N ASN A 2 -8.04 -56.43 43.11
CA ASN A 2 -7.52 -55.08 42.81
C ASN A 2 -8.17 -54.57 41.51
N LYS A 3 -9.09 -53.59 41.68
CA LYS A 3 -9.69 -52.83 40.59
C LYS A 3 -8.83 -51.57 40.41
N GLY A 4 -8.07 -51.51 39.32
CA GLY A 4 -7.33 -50.31 38.93
C GLY A 4 -8.19 -49.48 37.98
N THR A 5 -8.68 -48.34 38.45
CA THR A 5 -9.42 -47.38 37.62
C THR A 5 -8.42 -46.38 37.04
N ILE A 6 -8.31 -46.31 35.71
CA ILE A 6 -7.49 -45.31 35.01
C ILE A 6 -8.39 -44.10 34.70
N ALA A 7 -8.03 -42.93 35.23
CA ALA A 7 -8.69 -41.67 34.92
C ALA A 7 -8.00 -40.99 33.74
N ILE A 8 -8.74 -40.78 32.65
CA ILE A 8 -8.29 -40.02 31.47
C ILE A 8 -8.65 -38.55 31.69
N ALA A 9 -7.64 -37.69 31.86
CA ALA A 9 -7.82 -36.24 31.91
C ALA A 9 -7.96 -35.68 30.49
N VAL A 10 -9.16 -35.19 30.15
CA VAL A 10 -9.44 -34.49 28.89
C VAL A 10 -9.06 -33.03 29.07
N LEU A 11 -7.96 -32.60 28.44
CA LEU A 11 -7.55 -31.21 28.33
C LEU A 11 -8.41 -30.51 27.26
N VAL A 12 -9.41 -29.75 27.70
CA VAL A 12 -10.19 -28.88 26.82
C VAL A 12 -9.37 -27.61 26.56
N GLY A 13 -8.80 -27.51 25.36
CA GLY A 13 -8.08 -26.31 24.92
C GLY A 13 -9.06 -25.17 24.67
N PHE A 14 -8.96 -24.10 25.45
CA PHE A 14 -9.65 -22.84 25.18
C PHE A 14 -9.00 -22.17 23.95
N THR A 15 -9.66 -22.24 22.80
CA THR A 15 -9.33 -21.37 21.66
C THR A 15 -10.03 -20.03 21.87
N SER A 16 -9.30 -19.03 22.39
CA SER A 16 -9.81 -17.67 22.47
C SER A 16 -10.09 -17.13 21.06
N PRO A 17 -11.29 -16.59 20.77
CA PRO A 17 -11.49 -15.83 19.55
C PRO A 17 -10.65 -14.57 19.64
N ALA A 18 -9.77 -14.35 18.66
CA ALA A 18 -9.03 -13.10 18.53
C ALA A 18 -10.04 -11.99 18.21
N GLN A 19 -10.48 -11.26 19.24
CA GLN A 19 -11.22 -10.02 19.04
C GLN A 19 -10.23 -9.01 18.46
N ALA A 20 -10.46 -8.58 17.22
CA ALA A 20 -9.69 -7.50 16.62
C ALA A 20 -9.92 -6.24 17.45
N GLU A 21 -8.85 -5.63 17.96
CA GLU A 21 -8.99 -4.37 18.70
C GLU A 21 -9.64 -3.31 17.80
N PRO A 22 -10.56 -2.50 18.34
CA PRO A 22 -11.21 -1.44 17.57
C PRO A 22 -10.15 -0.48 17.00
N VAL A 23 -10.20 -0.22 15.70
CA VAL A 23 -9.31 0.76 15.08
C VAL A 23 -9.85 2.15 15.35
N ALA A 24 -9.01 3.04 15.86
CA ALA A 24 -9.36 4.42 16.19
C ALA A 24 -9.49 5.29 14.91
N LEU A 25 -10.61 5.14 14.21
CA LEU A 25 -10.99 5.93 13.04
C LEU A 25 -12.35 6.59 13.25
N ASN A 26 -12.56 7.73 12.61
CA ASN A 26 -13.80 8.50 12.66
C ASN A 26 -14.26 8.85 11.25
N VAL A 27 -15.56 8.68 10.98
CA VAL A 27 -16.17 9.17 9.74
C VAL A 27 -16.04 10.70 9.67
N GLY A 28 -15.65 11.22 8.51
CA GLY A 28 -15.50 12.64 8.24
C GLY A 28 -14.16 13.26 8.64
N GLU A 29 -13.29 12.52 9.34
CA GLU A 29 -11.93 12.99 9.64
C GLU A 29 -11.08 13.07 8.36
N LEU A 30 -10.03 13.90 8.38
CA LEU A 30 -9.13 14.02 7.24
C LEU A 30 -8.34 12.71 7.05
N PHE A 31 -8.24 12.27 5.81
CA PHE A 31 -7.47 11.07 5.44
C PHE A 31 -6.04 11.11 5.99
N THR A 32 -5.37 12.26 5.94
CA THR A 32 -4.00 12.42 6.44
C THR A 32 -3.90 12.25 7.95
N GLN A 33 -4.93 12.62 8.71
CA GLN A 33 -5.01 12.41 10.16
C GLN A 33 -5.28 10.93 10.47
N ALA A 34 -6.28 10.34 9.83
CA ALA A 34 -6.57 8.91 9.92
C ALA A 34 -5.34 8.05 9.63
N ARG A 35 -4.61 8.38 8.56
CA ARG A 35 -3.35 7.74 8.20
C ARG A 35 -2.34 7.83 9.33
N ALA A 36 -2.12 9.01 9.90
CA ALA A 36 -1.17 9.19 11.00
C ALA A 36 -1.53 8.31 12.20
N THR A 37 -2.81 8.25 12.57
CA THR A 37 -3.32 7.37 13.63
C THR A 37 -3.05 5.89 13.31
N LEU A 38 -3.39 5.44 12.10
CA LEU A 38 -3.11 4.07 11.65
C LEU A 38 -1.62 3.71 11.74
N TYR A 39 -0.73 4.61 11.29
CA TYR A 39 0.72 4.38 11.38
C TYR A 39 1.22 4.35 12.83
N ALA A 40 0.66 5.18 13.72
CA ALA A 40 0.97 5.15 15.14
C ALA A 40 0.55 3.81 15.78
N ASP A 41 -0.60 3.27 15.37
CA ASP A 41 -1.12 1.97 15.81
C ASP A 41 -0.45 0.76 15.15
N GLY A 42 0.58 0.98 14.33
CA GLY A 42 1.36 -0.09 13.72
C GLY A 42 0.79 -0.65 12.40
N TRP A 43 -0.29 -0.08 11.88
CA TRP A 43 -0.75 -0.37 10.52
C TRP A 43 0.25 0.19 9.51
N ARG A 44 0.45 -0.52 8.40
CA ARG A 44 1.32 -0.09 7.30
C ARG A 44 0.60 -0.24 5.97
N ALA A 45 0.99 0.57 4.99
CA ALA A 45 0.54 0.38 3.61
C ALA A 45 0.76 -1.07 3.19
N ASP A 46 -0.28 -1.69 2.62
CA ASP A 46 -0.14 -3.00 1.98
C ASP A 46 0.84 -2.86 0.80
N PRO A 47 1.98 -3.58 0.79
CA PRO A 47 2.93 -3.50 -0.33
C PRO A 47 2.30 -3.95 -1.66
N LEU A 48 1.25 -4.77 -1.61
CA LEU A 48 0.56 -5.28 -2.79
C LEU A 48 -0.72 -4.50 -3.13
N ALA A 49 -0.96 -3.37 -2.46
CA ALA A 49 -1.99 -2.42 -2.87
C ALA A 49 -1.82 -2.06 -4.36
N HIS A 50 -2.94 -1.86 -5.07
CA HIS A 50 -3.00 -1.53 -6.49
C HIS A 50 -2.51 -2.64 -7.43
N LEU A 51 -2.40 -3.90 -6.96
CA LEU A 51 -1.97 -4.98 -7.84
C LEU A 51 -3.09 -5.43 -8.78
N ALA A 52 -4.34 -5.39 -8.31
CA ALA A 52 -5.49 -5.81 -9.10
C ALA A 52 -5.89 -4.78 -10.17
N THR A 53 -5.55 -3.51 -9.98
CA THR A 53 -6.14 -2.36 -10.68
C THR A 53 -5.33 -1.87 -11.88
N GLY A 54 -4.06 -2.26 -11.99
CA GLY A 54 -3.25 -2.06 -13.19
C GLY A 54 -2.26 -0.91 -13.06
N GLU A 55 -2.33 0.05 -14.00
CA GLU A 55 -1.47 1.22 -14.05
C GLU A 55 -1.98 2.34 -13.14
N TYR A 56 -1.05 3.06 -12.51
CA TYR A 56 -1.39 4.23 -11.72
C TYR A 56 -1.73 5.40 -12.64
N MET A 57 -2.96 5.89 -12.57
CA MET A 57 -3.46 7.00 -13.39
C MET A 57 -4.07 8.09 -12.49
N GLY A 58 -4.61 9.16 -13.06
CA GLY A 58 -5.43 10.15 -12.32
C GLY A 58 -4.96 10.51 -10.90
N LEU A 59 -5.83 10.27 -9.92
CA LEU A 59 -5.61 10.57 -8.50
C LEU A 59 -4.72 9.54 -7.79
N ASP A 60 -4.83 8.27 -8.14
CA ASP A 60 -3.98 7.21 -7.59
C ASP A 60 -2.49 7.43 -7.94
N ARG A 61 -2.20 7.94 -9.13
CA ARG A 61 -0.86 8.44 -9.51
C ARG A 61 -0.41 9.58 -8.60
N GLN A 62 -1.25 10.56 -8.35
CA GLN A 62 -0.91 11.70 -7.48
C GLN A 62 -0.64 11.24 -6.04
N LEU A 63 -1.43 10.29 -5.54
CA LEU A 63 -1.28 9.68 -4.22
C LEU A 63 0.07 8.96 -4.10
N VAL A 64 0.39 8.03 -5.00
CA VAL A 64 1.66 7.27 -4.92
C VAL A 64 2.88 8.18 -5.09
N GLN A 65 2.81 9.19 -5.98
CA GLN A 65 3.87 10.21 -6.12
C GLN A 65 4.07 11.02 -4.84
N SER A 66 3.00 11.24 -4.09
CA SER A 66 3.02 11.95 -2.80
C SER A 66 3.35 11.04 -1.61
N GLY A 67 3.71 9.76 -1.87
CA GLY A 67 4.14 8.81 -0.84
C GLY A 67 3.02 8.03 -0.16
N TYR A 68 1.82 8.03 -0.74
CA TYR A 68 0.66 7.23 -0.28
C TYR A 68 0.57 5.95 -1.11
N ALA A 69 1.48 5.00 -0.83
CA ALA A 69 1.56 3.73 -1.55
C ALA A 69 0.44 2.74 -1.18
N GLU A 70 -0.29 3.03 -0.10
CA GLU A 70 -1.48 2.28 0.33
C GLU A 70 -2.69 2.41 -0.61
N VAL A 71 -2.69 3.33 -1.59
CA VAL A 71 -3.82 3.46 -2.53
C VAL A 71 -4.00 2.15 -3.31
N ASP A 72 -5.21 1.60 -3.29
CA ASP A 72 -5.59 0.43 -4.07
C ASP A 72 -6.20 0.85 -5.41
N TYR A 73 -7.23 1.68 -5.37
CA TYR A 73 -7.74 2.38 -6.55
C TYR A 73 -8.50 3.65 -6.18
N CYS A 74 -8.72 4.50 -7.16
CA CYS A 74 -9.62 5.64 -7.06
C CYS A 74 -10.65 5.59 -8.18
N SER A 75 -11.89 5.93 -7.88
CA SER A 75 -12.93 6.18 -8.87
C SER A 75 -13.03 7.68 -9.10
N VAL A 76 -12.73 8.13 -10.32
CA VAL A 76 -12.86 9.55 -10.69
C VAL A 76 -14.33 9.96 -10.77
N GLY A 77 -15.20 9.09 -11.29
CA GLY A 77 -16.62 9.41 -11.46
C GLY A 77 -17.40 9.53 -10.15
N GLU A 78 -16.98 8.79 -9.12
CA GLU A 78 -17.62 8.81 -7.80
C GLU A 78 -16.77 9.55 -6.75
N SER A 79 -15.65 10.13 -7.17
CA SER A 79 -14.70 10.93 -6.38
C SER A 79 -14.33 10.28 -5.04
N PHE A 80 -14.01 8.97 -5.04
CA PHE A 80 -13.53 8.26 -3.85
C PHE A 80 -12.26 7.48 -4.15
N CYS A 81 -11.50 7.19 -3.10
CA CYS A 81 -10.37 6.27 -3.14
C CYS A 81 -10.52 5.18 -2.10
N VAL A 82 -9.95 4.02 -2.41
CA VAL A 82 -9.80 2.91 -1.48
C VAL A 82 -8.33 2.72 -1.20
N LEU A 83 -7.99 2.60 0.08
CA LEU A 83 -6.63 2.41 0.55
C LEU A 83 -6.54 1.14 1.39
N GLN A 84 -5.47 0.37 1.20
CA GLN A 84 -5.25 -0.91 1.85
C GLN A 84 -4.08 -0.84 2.83
N TYR A 85 -4.36 -1.27 4.06
CA TYR A 85 -3.40 -1.39 5.13
C TYR A 85 -3.34 -2.82 5.66
N THR A 86 -2.20 -3.16 6.25
CA THR A 86 -1.96 -4.43 6.93
C THR A 86 -1.30 -4.23 8.30
N LYS A 87 -1.61 -5.13 9.23
CA LYS A 87 -0.96 -5.25 10.54
C LYS A 87 -0.83 -6.74 10.86
N GLY A 88 0.35 -7.30 10.60
CA GLY A 88 0.55 -8.76 10.64
C GLY A 88 -0.31 -9.45 9.58
N LYS A 89 -1.27 -10.28 10.02
CA LYS A 89 -2.25 -10.95 9.12
C LYS A 89 -3.57 -10.19 9.00
N ALA A 90 -3.76 -9.11 9.75
CA ALA A 90 -4.97 -8.31 9.70
C ALA A 90 -4.92 -7.32 8.54
N CYS A 91 -6.07 -7.12 7.89
CA CYS A 91 -6.28 -6.17 6.81
C CYS A 91 -7.19 -5.04 7.28
N LEU A 92 -6.97 -3.84 6.73
CA LEU A 92 -7.87 -2.71 6.87
C LEU A 92 -8.02 -2.03 5.52
N ARG A 93 -9.26 -1.95 5.05
CA ARG A 93 -9.63 -1.30 3.80
C ARG A 93 -10.35 0.00 4.13
N LEU A 94 -9.69 1.12 3.85
CA LEU A 94 -10.17 2.46 4.15
C LEU A 94 -10.78 3.08 2.89
N HIS A 95 -12.03 3.51 2.99
CA HIS A 95 -12.71 4.27 1.94
C HIS A 95 -12.70 5.75 2.29
N THR A 96 -12.39 6.57 1.30
CA THR A 96 -12.31 8.03 1.46
C THR A 96 -13.04 8.74 0.34
N GLN A 97 -13.70 9.85 0.65
CA GLN A 97 -14.34 10.74 -0.31
C GLN A 97 -13.48 12.00 -0.58
N GLY A 98 -13.45 12.46 -1.82
CA GLY A 98 -12.79 13.69 -2.27
C GLY A 98 -11.67 13.45 -3.29
N GLU A 99 -11.38 14.48 -4.10
CA GLU A 99 -10.40 14.39 -5.19
C GLU A 99 -9.05 15.02 -4.88
N GLN A 100 -8.98 15.85 -3.83
CA GLN A 100 -7.77 16.53 -3.41
C GLN A 100 -7.24 15.87 -2.14
N ILE A 101 -5.99 15.40 -2.18
CA ILE A 101 -5.37 14.62 -1.09
C ILE A 101 -5.53 15.30 0.29
N HIS A 102 -5.38 16.63 0.34
CA HIS A 102 -5.45 17.39 1.59
C HIS A 102 -6.87 17.57 2.15
N SER A 103 -7.91 17.29 1.37
CA SER A 103 -9.32 17.42 1.77
C SER A 103 -10.08 16.10 1.68
N MET A 104 -9.43 15.00 1.31
CA MET A 104 -10.00 13.66 1.36
C MET A 104 -10.42 13.35 2.80
N LYS A 105 -11.62 12.79 2.95
CA LYS A 105 -12.18 12.45 4.26
C LYS A 105 -12.49 10.97 4.35
N VAL A 106 -12.33 10.39 5.52
CA VAL A 106 -12.75 9.02 5.80
C VAL A 106 -14.26 8.91 5.65
N GLU A 107 -14.71 7.98 4.84
CA GLU A 107 -16.14 7.65 4.68
C GLU A 107 -16.49 6.42 5.51
N ARG A 108 -15.69 5.35 5.38
CA ARG A 108 -15.89 4.06 6.06
C ARG A 108 -14.62 3.22 6.02
N TRP A 109 -14.59 2.15 6.80
CA TRP A 109 -13.53 1.14 6.74
C TRP A 109 -14.08 -0.26 7.00
N SER A 110 -13.36 -1.27 6.53
CA SER A 110 -13.65 -2.68 6.82
C SER A 110 -12.36 -3.46 7.10
N SER A 111 -12.51 -4.67 7.63
CA SER A 111 -11.39 -5.61 7.83
C SER A 111 -11.07 -6.44 6.58
N ASP A 112 -11.60 -6.06 5.42
CA ASP A 112 -11.42 -6.81 4.18
C ASP A 112 -9.99 -6.66 3.67
N CYS A 113 -9.46 -7.75 3.11
CA CYS A 113 -8.21 -7.71 2.36
C CYS A 113 -8.49 -7.32 0.91
N ARG A 114 -7.44 -6.85 0.22
CA ARG A 114 -7.48 -6.67 -1.23
C ARG A 114 -7.83 -8.00 -1.90
N GLU A 115 -8.60 -7.91 -2.98
CA GLU A 115 -8.84 -9.03 -3.88
C GLU A 115 -7.53 -9.44 -4.59
N PRO A 116 -7.08 -10.71 -4.46
CA PRO A 116 -5.92 -11.21 -5.18
C PRO A 116 -6.17 -11.19 -6.69
N ARG A 117 -5.13 -10.94 -7.50
CA ARG A 117 -5.27 -11.03 -8.95
C ARG A 117 -5.09 -12.47 -9.41
N ALA A 118 -5.82 -12.92 -10.43
CA ALA A 118 -5.58 -14.24 -11.02
C ALA A 118 -4.12 -14.33 -11.53
N GLY A 119 -3.39 -15.37 -11.10
CA GLY A 119 -1.98 -15.56 -11.45
C GLY A 119 -0.99 -14.75 -10.60
N GLU A 120 -1.41 -14.28 -9.42
CA GLU A 120 -0.52 -13.62 -8.46
C GLU A 120 0.63 -14.55 -8.07
N GLY A 121 1.85 -14.21 -8.50
CA GLY A 121 3.06 -15.02 -8.29
C GLY A 121 3.81 -14.69 -7.00
N GLU A 122 4.77 -15.54 -6.63
CA GLU A 122 5.72 -15.26 -5.57
C GLU A 122 6.74 -14.18 -6.02
N ASN A 123 7.19 -13.33 -5.10
CA ASN A 123 8.17 -12.23 -5.32
C ASN A 123 7.64 -10.97 -6.02
N LEU A 124 6.46 -10.50 -5.64
CA LEU A 124 5.93 -9.23 -6.13
C LEU A 124 6.63 -8.03 -5.50
N LEU A 125 6.92 -7.03 -6.33
CA LEU A 125 7.49 -5.76 -5.89
C LEU A 125 6.41 -4.90 -5.22
N PRO A 126 6.78 -4.10 -4.20
CA PRO A 126 5.86 -3.14 -3.59
C PRO A 126 5.27 -2.16 -4.60
N GLY A 127 4.04 -1.68 -4.36
CA GLY A 127 3.29 -0.77 -5.23
C GLY A 127 4.08 0.46 -5.71
N ASP A 128 4.79 1.12 -4.81
CA ASP A 128 5.64 2.27 -5.15
C ASP A 128 6.87 1.91 -6.01
N VAL A 129 7.40 0.70 -5.86
CA VAL A 129 8.47 0.15 -6.72
C VAL A 129 7.93 -0.25 -8.10
N ARG A 130 6.70 -0.77 -8.18
CA ARG A 130 6.02 -0.99 -9.46
C ARG A 130 5.74 0.34 -10.16
N TYR A 131 5.32 1.35 -9.41
CA TYR A 131 5.04 2.68 -9.92
C TYR A 131 6.27 3.36 -10.53
N ILE A 132 7.45 3.30 -9.90
CA ILE A 132 8.67 3.88 -10.50
C ILE A 132 8.99 3.23 -11.85
N ALA A 133 8.71 1.94 -12.06
CA ALA A 133 8.89 1.30 -13.36
C ALA A 133 7.95 1.89 -14.42
N GLN A 134 6.67 2.07 -14.09
CA GLN A 134 5.71 2.75 -14.94
C GLN A 134 6.15 4.19 -15.27
N TRP A 135 6.55 4.97 -14.25
CA TRP A 135 6.96 6.37 -14.45
C TRP A 135 8.23 6.49 -15.30
N ARG A 136 9.14 5.51 -15.25
CA ARG A 136 10.28 5.45 -16.17
C ARG A 136 9.83 5.25 -17.61
N ASN A 137 8.90 4.33 -17.86
CA ASN A 137 8.33 4.13 -19.20
C ASN A 137 7.66 5.42 -19.70
N ASP A 138 6.90 6.12 -18.84
CA ASP A 138 6.27 7.40 -19.20
C ASP A 138 7.30 8.50 -19.50
N CYS A 139 8.41 8.52 -18.78
CA CYS A 139 9.52 9.43 -19.03
C CYS A 139 10.19 9.15 -20.38
N GLU A 140 10.45 7.89 -20.70
CA GLU A 140 11.08 7.48 -21.96
C GLU A 140 10.16 7.71 -23.18
N ASN A 141 8.86 7.42 -23.04
CA ASN A 141 7.90 7.51 -24.14
C ASN A 141 7.28 8.91 -24.33
N PHE A 142 7.09 9.66 -23.24
CA PHE A 142 6.33 10.91 -23.25
C PHE A 142 7.07 12.10 -22.61
N GLY A 143 8.33 11.93 -22.20
CA GLY A 143 9.13 12.99 -21.59
C GLY A 143 8.66 13.42 -20.19
N GLN A 144 7.78 12.65 -19.53
CA GLN A 144 7.22 12.98 -18.20
C GLN A 144 8.17 12.70 -17.03
N CYS A 145 9.42 13.17 -17.11
CA CYS A 145 10.50 12.80 -16.19
C CYS A 145 10.56 13.62 -14.89
N LYS A 146 9.75 14.69 -14.78
CA LYS A 146 9.87 15.66 -13.66
C LYS A 146 9.64 14.99 -12.31
N GLY A 147 10.67 14.96 -11.45
CA GLY A 147 10.58 14.41 -10.09
C GLY A 147 10.97 12.92 -9.97
N LEU A 148 11.19 12.24 -11.09
CA LEU A 148 11.53 10.82 -11.15
C LEU A 148 12.77 10.46 -10.32
N ASP A 149 13.86 11.23 -10.47
CA ASP A 149 15.10 10.99 -9.73
C ASP A 149 14.94 11.19 -8.22
N GLY A 150 14.17 12.21 -7.83
CA GLY A 150 13.84 12.47 -6.43
C GLY A 150 13.05 11.33 -5.82
N PHE A 151 12.05 10.83 -6.55
CA PHE A 151 11.26 9.67 -6.12
C PHE A 151 12.12 8.40 -6.03
N LEU A 152 12.99 8.13 -7.01
CA LEU A 152 13.91 7.00 -6.99
C LEU A 152 14.86 7.05 -5.78
N LEU A 153 15.38 8.23 -5.43
CA LEU A 153 16.21 8.42 -4.23
C LEU A 153 15.43 8.12 -2.95
N THR A 154 14.17 8.55 -2.87
CA THR A 154 13.28 8.23 -1.75
C THR A 154 13.06 6.73 -1.62
N LEU A 155 12.79 6.01 -2.72
CA LEU A 155 12.63 4.56 -2.70
C LEU A 155 13.91 3.85 -2.27
N LYS A 156 15.08 4.26 -2.79
CA LYS A 156 16.38 3.69 -2.38
C LYS A 156 16.65 3.84 -0.89
N LYS A 157 16.21 4.95 -0.28
CA LYS A 157 16.29 5.14 1.17
C LYS A 157 15.29 4.25 1.91
N LYS A 158 14.03 4.22 1.46
CA LYS A 158 12.94 3.42 2.06
C LYS A 158 13.30 1.92 2.10
N TYR A 159 13.83 1.40 1.00
CA TYR A 159 14.11 -0.03 0.83
C TYR A 159 15.59 -0.39 1.03
N ALA A 160 16.40 0.47 1.65
CA ALA A 160 17.85 0.26 1.79
C ALA A 160 18.24 -1.11 2.41
N ARG A 161 17.35 -1.69 3.23
CA ARG A 161 17.53 -2.97 3.92
C ARG A 161 16.89 -4.17 3.23
N ASP A 162 16.22 -3.96 2.09
CA ASP A 162 15.61 -5.02 1.29
C ASP A 162 16.50 -5.33 0.07
N PRO A 163 17.28 -6.43 0.09
CA PRO A 163 18.21 -6.74 -0.99
C PRO A 163 17.50 -7.05 -2.32
N ALA A 164 16.30 -7.64 -2.29
CA ALA A 164 15.55 -8.00 -3.49
C ALA A 164 15.04 -6.74 -4.20
N VAL A 165 14.41 -5.83 -3.45
CA VAL A 165 13.96 -4.54 -3.98
C VAL A 165 15.15 -3.68 -4.41
N MET A 166 16.23 -3.63 -3.62
CA MET A 166 17.42 -2.84 -3.97
C MET A 166 18.12 -3.35 -5.23
N LYS A 167 18.08 -4.65 -5.53
CA LYS A 167 18.59 -5.17 -6.80
C LYS A 167 17.86 -4.53 -7.99
N VAL A 168 16.54 -4.40 -7.89
CA VAL A 168 15.70 -3.74 -8.90
C VAL A 168 15.98 -2.23 -8.93
N LEU A 169 15.95 -1.54 -7.79
CA LEU A 169 16.17 -0.08 -7.76
C LEU A 169 17.57 0.34 -8.23
N ARG A 170 18.58 -0.53 -8.13
CA ARG A 170 19.93 -0.29 -8.66
C ARG A 170 20.03 -0.50 -10.16
N SER A 171 19.20 -1.35 -10.76
CA SER A 171 19.19 -1.54 -12.22
C SER A 171 18.66 -0.31 -12.96
N TYR A 172 17.85 0.51 -12.28
CA TYR A 172 17.44 1.83 -12.73
C TYR A 172 18.65 2.78 -12.72
N LYS A 173 19.38 2.84 -13.84
CA LYS A 173 20.54 3.73 -14.06
C LYS A 173 20.16 5.23 -13.95
N LYS A 174 21.19 6.05 -13.69
CA LYS A 174 21.23 7.54 -13.58
C LYS A 174 20.67 8.25 -14.83
N PRO A 175 20.32 9.56 -14.72
CA PRO A 175 19.05 10.13 -15.19
C PRO A 175 18.92 10.19 -16.71
N VAL A 176 17.68 10.15 -17.18
CA VAL A 176 17.33 10.62 -18.53
C VAL A 176 17.76 12.08 -18.60
N GLU A 177 18.81 12.38 -19.37
CA GLU A 177 19.18 13.76 -19.63
C GLU A 177 17.97 14.47 -20.22
N VAL A 178 17.34 15.34 -19.43
CA VAL A 178 16.36 16.28 -19.94
C VAL A 178 17.12 17.18 -20.90
N ASN A 179 17.04 16.85 -22.18
CA ASN A 179 17.67 17.59 -23.25
C ASN A 179 17.17 19.04 -23.18
N ARG A 180 17.98 19.95 -22.60
CA ARG A 180 17.72 21.40 -22.57
C ARG A 180 17.96 22.01 -23.97
N ARG A 181 17.34 21.44 -25.00
CA ARG A 181 17.30 22.00 -26.36
C ARG A 181 15.86 22.20 -26.77
N SER A 182 15.29 23.33 -26.34
CA SER A 182 14.33 24.13 -27.12
C SER A 182 13.85 25.30 -26.25
N ARG A 183 14.66 26.35 -26.22
CA ARG A 183 14.21 27.74 -26.05
C ARG A 183 15.11 28.56 -26.97
N ASN A 184 14.72 28.61 -28.23
CA ASN A 184 15.04 29.72 -29.12
C ASN A 184 13.85 30.68 -29.08
#